data_AF-A0A200I215-F1
#
_entry.id   AF-A0A200I215-F1
#
_cell.length_a   1.000
_cell.length_b   1.000
_cell.length_c   1.000
_cell.angle_alpha   90.00
_cell.angle_beta   90.00
_cell.angle_gamma   90.00
#
_symmetry.space_group_name_H-M   'P 1'
#
loop_
_entity.id
_entity.type
_entity.pdbx_description
1 polymer ?
#
loop_
_entity_poly.entity_id
_entity_poly.type
_entity_poly.pdbx_seq_one_letter_code
_entity_poly.pdbx_strand_id
1 'polypeptide(L)'
;MKNLKGYRFRIYPNEAQKRFFIETFGCVRFIYNYFLKLDTAERTSEEIITPASLKRDYPFLKKTDSLALANAKRNLDRAFQNYYQQRSGYPKLKNKSSVWQSYTTNNQNGTVRIEDGYLKLPKLKEKIQICEHRKITGKIKSVTISAKNNEEFYASILCVETIDKFEKTGKKIRLSFDAHQLVQQAKYHAEVIEPIQHTKGRLAFLQRRLKVKARVARKQNRILADCKNYQKQKKQYDKLLTHLNNQIKDYLNHLSIFYIKEYDVIEIVEPEDRSCAEDALFTSNEWHQLVRLLKYKAQWYGKEIQIINCQNI
;
A
#
# COMPACT_ATOMS: atom_id res chain seq x y z
N MET A 1 6.08 10.51 22.54
CA MET A 1 6.72 11.10 21.33
C MET A 1 5.66 11.29 20.25
N LYS A 2 5.73 12.36 19.45
CA LYS A 2 4.81 12.57 18.33
C LYS A 2 5.17 11.62 17.19
N ASN A 3 4.29 10.68 16.87
CA ASN A 3 4.49 9.66 15.85
C ASN A 3 3.59 9.93 14.64
N LEU A 4 4.07 9.54 13.45
CA LEU A 4 3.25 9.51 12.24
C LEU A 4 2.50 8.17 12.17
N LYS A 5 1.17 8.24 12.15
CA LYS A 5 0.28 7.08 12.09
C LYS A 5 -0.64 7.17 10.89
N GLY A 6 -0.70 6.09 10.12
CA GLY A 6 -1.54 5.99 8.93
C GLY A 6 -2.83 5.23 9.21
N TYR A 7 -3.97 5.84 8.92
CA TYR A 7 -5.28 5.21 8.94
C TYR A 7 -5.75 4.98 7.50
N ARG A 8 -6.28 3.80 7.21
CA ARG A 8 -6.87 3.52 5.89
C ARG A 8 -8.31 3.11 6.08
N PHE A 9 -9.20 3.81 5.39
CA PHE A 9 -10.65 3.62 5.44
C PHE A 9 -11.22 3.44 4.04
N ARG A 10 -12.35 2.74 3.97
CA ARG A 10 -13.17 2.66 2.78
C ARG A 10 -14.00 3.93 2.65
N ILE A 11 -14.09 4.49 1.45
CA ILE A 11 -14.97 5.63 1.15
C ILE A 11 -15.94 5.29 0.02
N TYR A 12 -17.09 5.94 0.01
CA TYR A 12 -18.18 5.70 -0.93
C TYR A 12 -18.53 6.98 -1.68
N PRO A 13 -17.74 7.35 -2.70
CA PRO A 13 -18.02 8.54 -3.48
C PRO A 13 -19.24 8.34 -4.38
N ASN A 14 -20.04 9.40 -4.55
CA ASN A 14 -21.08 9.47 -5.58
C ASN A 14 -20.45 9.64 -6.99
N GLU A 15 -21.25 9.59 -8.04
CA GLU A 15 -20.76 9.66 -9.43
C GLU A 15 -20.00 10.96 -9.75
N ALA A 16 -20.45 12.10 -9.22
CA ALA A 16 -19.75 13.38 -9.41
C ALA A 16 -18.37 13.37 -8.72
N GLN A 17 -18.30 12.83 -7.51
CA GLN A 17 -17.05 12.68 -6.75
C GLN A 17 -16.09 11.69 -7.42
N LYS A 18 -16.59 10.58 -7.97
CA LYS A 18 -15.78 9.63 -8.77
C LYS A 18 -15.15 10.32 -9.97
N ARG A 19 -15.93 11.09 -10.74
CA ARG A 19 -15.41 11.86 -11.88
C ARG A 19 -14.30 12.81 -11.44
N PHE A 20 -14.52 13.56 -10.37
CA PHE A 20 -13.51 14.46 -9.80
C PHE A 20 -12.20 13.72 -9.45
N PHE A 21 -12.29 12.55 -8.80
CA PHE A 21 -11.11 11.76 -8.48
C PHE A 21 -10.38 11.25 -9.73
N ILE A 22 -11.10 10.76 -10.73
CA ILE A 22 -10.51 10.27 -11.98
C ILE A 22 -9.79 11.40 -12.73
N GLU A 23 -10.39 12.58 -12.81
CA GLU A 23 -9.76 13.78 -13.38
C GLU A 23 -8.51 14.18 -12.60
N THR A 24 -8.61 14.17 -11.27
CA THR A 24 -7.49 14.48 -10.37
C THR A 24 -6.34 13.49 -10.55
N PHE A 25 -6.62 12.18 -10.63
CA PHE A 25 -5.61 11.16 -10.92
C PHE A 25 -4.94 11.39 -12.27
N GLY A 26 -5.70 11.83 -13.27
CA GLY A 26 -5.18 12.25 -14.58
C GLY A 26 -4.18 13.40 -14.47
N CYS A 27 -4.54 14.45 -13.73
CA CYS A 27 -3.69 15.63 -13.56
C CYS A 27 -2.38 15.30 -12.81
N VAL A 28 -2.45 14.55 -11.71
CA VAL A 28 -1.22 14.18 -10.96
C VAL A 28 -0.33 13.21 -11.74
N ARG A 29 -0.93 12.31 -12.53
CA ARG A 29 -0.19 11.43 -13.45
C ARG A 29 0.53 12.24 -14.52
N PHE A 30 -0.15 13.22 -15.11
CA PHE A 30 0.44 14.12 -16.10
C PHE A 30 1.66 14.84 -15.51
N ILE A 31 1.52 15.50 -14.35
CA ILE A 31 2.63 16.18 -13.68
C ILE A 31 3.81 15.24 -13.44
N TYR A 32 3.56 14.08 -12.83
CA TYR A 32 4.62 13.11 -12.55
C TYR A 32 5.36 12.69 -13.82
N ASN A 33 4.63 12.34 -14.88
CA ASN A 33 5.23 11.88 -16.13
C ASN A 33 5.95 13.01 -16.88
N TYR A 34 5.41 14.23 -16.82
CA TYR A 34 6.02 15.41 -17.43
C TYR A 34 7.40 15.67 -16.81
N PHE A 35 7.49 15.73 -15.48
CA PHE A 35 8.77 15.92 -14.79
C PHE A 35 9.73 14.74 -14.95
N LEU A 36 9.23 13.50 -14.99
CA LEU A 36 10.09 12.35 -15.26
C LEU A 36 10.71 12.43 -16.67
N LYS A 37 9.95 12.88 -17.68
CA LYS A 37 10.46 13.07 -19.04
C LYS A 37 11.47 14.22 -19.15
N LEU A 38 11.23 15.31 -18.43
CA LEU A 38 12.18 16.42 -18.37
C LEU A 38 13.50 16.02 -17.71
N ASP A 39 13.47 15.15 -16.72
CA ASP A 39 14.68 14.67 -16.05
C ASP A 39 15.48 13.70 -16.95
N THR A 40 14.79 12.90 -17.78
CA THR A 40 15.44 12.02 -18.77
C THR A 40 16.00 12.74 -20.00
N ALA A 41 15.47 13.91 -20.33
CA ALA A 41 15.99 14.74 -21.41
C ALA A 41 17.09 15.62 -20.83
N GLU A 42 18.35 15.31 -21.10
CA GLU A 42 19.54 16.03 -20.60
C GLU A 42 19.29 17.54 -20.53
N ARG A 43 19.17 18.07 -19.29
CA ARG A 43 18.71 19.44 -19.06
C ARG A 43 19.76 20.42 -19.59
N THR A 44 19.41 21.13 -20.67
CA THR A 44 20.14 22.29 -21.19
C THR A 44 19.62 23.62 -20.63
N SER A 45 18.47 23.65 -19.95
CA SER A 45 17.85 24.89 -19.46
C SER A 45 17.91 25.07 -17.93
N GLU A 46 18.33 26.27 -17.52
CA GLU A 46 18.42 26.76 -16.14
C GLU A 46 17.04 27.08 -15.52
N GLU A 47 15.95 26.98 -16.29
CA GLU A 47 14.63 27.43 -15.85
C GLU A 47 14.00 26.45 -14.84
N ILE A 48 13.60 26.97 -13.66
CA ILE A 48 12.97 26.18 -12.61
C ILE A 48 11.48 25.99 -12.93
N ILE A 49 11.16 24.92 -13.65
CA ILE A 49 9.77 24.55 -13.95
C ILE A 49 9.09 24.03 -12.68
N THR A 50 7.92 24.59 -12.35
CA THR A 50 7.12 24.16 -11.19
C THR A 50 5.75 23.62 -11.63
N PRO A 51 5.07 22.79 -10.82
CA PRO A 51 3.71 22.37 -11.14
C PRO A 51 2.72 23.54 -11.29
N ALA A 52 3.03 24.70 -10.71
CA ALA A 52 2.23 25.91 -10.83
C ALA A 52 2.41 26.59 -12.19
N SER A 53 3.64 26.70 -12.70
CA SER A 53 3.91 27.31 -14.01
C SER A 53 3.22 26.55 -15.15
N LEU A 54 3.15 25.22 -15.04
CA LEU A 54 2.45 24.37 -16.01
C LEU A 54 0.95 24.64 -16.13
N LYS A 55 0.31 25.34 -15.18
CA LYS A 55 -1.11 25.70 -15.28
C LYS A 55 -1.40 26.74 -16.36
N ARG A 56 -0.38 27.47 -16.83
CA ARG A 56 -0.51 28.41 -17.95
C ARG A 56 -0.71 27.64 -19.24
N ASP A 57 0.19 26.71 -19.52
CA ASP A 57 0.23 25.96 -20.78
C ASP A 57 -0.75 24.77 -20.78
N TYR A 58 -1.13 24.29 -19.59
CA TYR A 58 -2.08 23.20 -19.39
C TYR A 58 -3.24 23.60 -18.47
N PRO A 59 -4.25 24.35 -18.97
CA PRO A 59 -5.34 24.89 -18.16
C PRO A 59 -6.16 23.84 -17.40
N PHE A 60 -6.22 22.60 -17.89
CA PHE A 60 -6.95 21.51 -17.22
C PHE A 60 -6.41 21.22 -15.80
N LEU A 61 -5.14 21.54 -15.52
CA LEU A 61 -4.54 21.40 -14.20
C LEU A 61 -5.18 22.31 -13.14
N LYS A 62 -5.87 23.39 -13.54
CA LYS A 62 -6.57 24.31 -12.62
C LYS A 62 -7.77 23.65 -11.91
N LYS A 63 -8.31 22.56 -12.48
CA LYS A 63 -9.39 21.77 -11.87
C LYS A 63 -8.94 20.99 -10.62
N THR A 64 -7.64 20.73 -10.50
CA THR A 64 -7.06 19.95 -9.40
C THR A 64 -6.47 20.87 -8.33
N ASP A 65 -6.53 20.42 -7.08
CA ASP A 65 -5.85 21.06 -5.95
C ASP A 65 -4.33 21.19 -6.21
N SER A 66 -3.79 22.40 -5.99
CA SER A 66 -2.36 22.68 -6.14
C SER A 66 -1.48 21.79 -5.26
N LEU A 67 -1.95 21.41 -4.07
CA LEU A 67 -1.19 20.54 -3.18
C LEU A 67 -1.08 19.13 -3.75
N ALA A 68 -2.11 18.65 -4.44
CA ALA A 68 -2.07 17.37 -5.14
C ALA A 68 -1.02 17.37 -6.27
N LEU A 69 -0.96 18.43 -7.06
CA LEU A 69 0.06 18.58 -8.11
C LEU A 69 1.47 18.70 -7.52
N ALA A 70 1.65 19.47 -6.45
CA ALA A 70 2.94 19.60 -5.77
C ALA A 70 3.39 18.27 -5.17
N ASN A 71 2.48 17.50 -4.56
CA ASN A 71 2.80 16.18 -4.03
C ASN A 71 3.13 15.16 -5.14
N ALA A 72 2.57 15.31 -6.34
CA ALA A 72 2.95 14.47 -7.49
C ALA A 72 4.44 14.63 -7.83
N LYS A 73 4.94 15.88 -7.87
CA LYS A 73 6.37 16.17 -8.04
C LYS A 73 7.20 15.65 -6.86
N ARG A 74 6.81 15.94 -5.61
CA ARG A 74 7.54 15.44 -4.42
C ARG A 74 7.65 13.92 -4.38
N ASN A 75 6.64 13.20 -4.86
CA ASN A 75 6.67 11.75 -4.95
C ASN A 75 7.68 11.26 -6.00
N LEU A 76 7.87 12.00 -7.10
CA LEU A 76 8.92 11.74 -8.09
C LEU A 76 10.30 12.05 -7.51
N ASP A 77 10.47 13.22 -6.88
CA ASP A 77 11.73 13.62 -6.24
C ASP A 77 12.18 12.54 -5.21
N ARG A 78 11.25 12.02 -4.41
CA ARG A 78 11.51 10.90 -3.49
C ARG A 78 11.87 9.59 -4.21
N ALA A 79 11.25 9.31 -5.36
CA ALA A 79 11.56 8.11 -6.14
C ALA A 79 13.01 8.17 -6.67
N PHE A 80 13.45 9.33 -7.14
CA PHE A 80 14.85 9.56 -7.51
C PHE A 80 15.79 9.43 -6.32
N GLN A 81 15.48 10.04 -5.18
CA GLN A 81 16.28 9.87 -3.96
C GLN A 81 16.47 8.39 -3.58
N ASN A 82 15.40 7.60 -3.65
CA ASN A 82 15.49 6.16 -3.39
C ASN A 82 16.32 5.42 -4.45
N TYR A 83 16.25 5.83 -5.72
CA TYR A 83 17.07 5.27 -6.79
C TYR A 83 18.56 5.55 -6.57
N TYR A 84 18.94 6.79 -6.28
CA TYR A 84 20.34 7.15 -5.99
C TYR A 84 20.87 6.50 -4.72
N GLN A 85 20.00 6.24 -3.73
CA GLN A 85 20.34 5.46 -2.53
C GLN A 85 20.33 3.95 -2.76
N GLN A 86 20.14 3.48 -4.00
CA GLN A 86 20.07 2.06 -4.38
C GLN A 86 18.98 1.26 -3.65
N ARG A 87 17.93 1.95 -3.16
CA ARG A 87 16.78 1.34 -2.46
C ARG A 87 15.65 0.94 -3.41
N SER A 88 15.66 1.47 -4.63
CA SER A 88 14.69 1.14 -5.68
C SER A 88 15.30 1.28 -7.07
N GLY A 89 14.70 0.64 -8.07
CA GLY A 89 15.06 0.89 -9.47
C GLY A 89 14.66 2.29 -9.94
N TYR A 90 15.09 2.65 -11.16
CA TYR A 90 14.81 3.93 -11.78
C TYR A 90 13.29 4.22 -11.86
N PRO A 91 12.83 5.46 -11.61
CA PRO A 91 11.41 5.81 -11.65
C PRO A 91 10.77 5.51 -13.02
N LYS A 92 9.58 4.89 -13.00
CA LYS A 92 8.85 4.51 -14.23
C LYS A 92 7.68 5.45 -14.50
N LEU A 93 7.34 5.61 -15.77
CA LEU A 93 6.14 6.33 -16.19
C LEU A 93 4.88 5.71 -15.59
N LYS A 94 3.99 6.55 -15.08
CA LYS A 94 2.67 6.17 -14.59
C LYS A 94 1.70 5.97 -15.76
N ASN A 95 0.89 4.92 -15.71
CA ASN A 95 -0.09 4.61 -16.75
C ASN A 95 -1.53 4.88 -16.27
N LYS A 96 -2.45 5.09 -17.22
CA LYS A 96 -3.89 5.24 -16.94
C LYS A 96 -4.57 3.90 -16.65
N SER A 97 -4.04 2.81 -17.20
CA SER A 97 -4.61 1.47 -17.03
C SER A 97 -4.12 0.75 -15.78
N SER A 98 -3.42 1.44 -14.88
CA SER A 98 -3.01 0.89 -13.58
C SER A 98 -4.23 0.44 -12.80
N VAL A 99 -4.14 -0.74 -12.18
CA VAL A 99 -5.14 -1.22 -11.23
C VAL A 99 -5.32 -0.21 -10.09
N TRP A 100 -4.25 0.42 -9.64
CA TRP A 100 -4.29 1.44 -8.58
C TRP A 100 -3.97 2.83 -9.12
N GLN A 101 -4.84 3.79 -8.84
CA GLN A 101 -4.57 5.22 -9.02
C GLN A 101 -4.67 5.93 -7.68
N SER A 102 -3.90 7.00 -7.50
CA SER A 102 -3.94 7.79 -6.27
C SER A 102 -3.47 9.22 -6.46
N TYR A 103 -3.93 10.09 -5.56
CA TYR A 103 -3.35 11.41 -5.34
C TYR A 103 -3.28 11.69 -3.84
N THR A 104 -2.35 12.55 -3.44
CA THR A 104 -2.18 12.97 -2.04
C THR A 104 -2.38 14.46 -1.95
N THR A 105 -3.24 14.91 -1.03
CA THR A 105 -3.35 16.32 -0.65
C THR A 105 -2.97 16.51 0.82
N ASN A 106 -2.48 17.70 1.14
CA ASN A 106 -2.06 18.05 2.50
C ASN A 106 -3.19 18.79 3.21
N ASN A 107 -3.30 18.59 4.51
CA ASN A 107 -4.23 19.35 5.32
C ASN A 107 -3.64 20.72 5.62
N GLN A 108 -4.27 21.77 5.09
CA GLN A 108 -3.94 23.17 5.40
C GLN A 108 -5.05 23.70 6.31
N ASN A 109 -4.78 23.76 7.61
CA ASN A 109 -5.66 24.37 8.61
C ASN A 109 -7.14 23.90 8.51
N GLY A 110 -7.36 22.59 8.32
CA GLY A 110 -8.70 22.01 8.27
C GLY A 110 -9.30 21.93 6.87
N THR A 111 -8.52 22.01 5.79
CA THR A 111 -9.03 21.66 4.46
C THR A 111 -9.40 20.18 4.33
N VAL A 112 -8.82 19.32 5.19
CA VAL A 112 -9.18 17.91 5.32
C VAL A 112 -9.74 17.67 6.72
N ARG A 113 -10.96 17.14 6.80
CA ARG A 113 -11.69 16.89 8.07
C ARG A 113 -12.51 15.62 7.97
N ILE A 114 -12.73 14.96 9.08
CA ILE A 114 -13.76 13.92 9.22
C ILE A 114 -14.75 14.40 10.27
N GLU A 115 -16.02 14.43 9.89
CA GLU A 115 -17.13 14.90 10.71
C GLU A 115 -18.36 14.04 10.34
N ASP A 116 -19.05 13.48 11.34
CA ASP A 116 -20.32 12.75 11.20
C ASP A 116 -20.29 11.57 10.21
N GLY A 117 -19.17 10.84 10.12
CA GLY A 117 -19.01 9.73 9.17
C GLY A 117 -18.79 10.19 7.72
N TYR A 118 -18.41 11.46 7.53
CA TYR A 118 -18.06 12.01 6.23
C TYR A 118 -16.65 12.63 6.21
N LEU A 119 -15.95 12.41 5.10
CA LEU A 119 -14.64 13.00 4.78
C LEU A 119 -14.82 14.25 3.91
N LYS A 120 -14.31 15.39 4.38
CA LYS A 120 -14.19 16.63 3.61
C LYS A 120 -12.80 16.73 2.99
N LEU A 121 -12.74 17.11 1.71
CA LEU A 121 -11.51 17.30 0.94
C LEU A 121 -11.45 18.70 0.31
N PRO A 122 -10.24 19.22 0.00
CA PRO A 122 -10.09 20.44 -0.77
C PRO A 122 -10.76 20.33 -2.15
N LYS A 123 -11.28 21.45 -2.67
CA LYS A 123 -11.91 21.59 -4.01
C LYS A 123 -13.17 20.75 -4.24
N LEU A 124 -13.53 19.86 -3.32
CA LEU A 124 -14.78 19.12 -3.35
C LEU A 124 -15.84 19.88 -2.53
N LYS A 125 -17.00 20.16 -3.12
CA LYS A 125 -18.09 20.89 -2.44
C LYS A 125 -18.77 20.01 -1.39
N GLU A 126 -19.12 18.79 -1.77
CA GLU A 126 -19.81 17.82 -0.92
C GLU A 126 -18.82 16.97 -0.11
N LYS A 127 -19.24 16.54 1.09
CA LYS A 127 -18.48 15.57 1.88
C LYS A 127 -18.69 14.15 1.30
N ILE A 128 -17.74 13.26 1.53
CA ILE A 128 -17.76 11.87 1.03
C ILE A 128 -18.05 10.93 2.19
N GLN A 129 -18.98 9.98 2.04
CA GLN A 129 -19.22 8.99 3.08
C GLN A 129 -17.97 8.13 3.32
N ILE A 130 -17.56 7.99 4.58
CA ILE A 130 -16.40 7.20 5.01
C ILE A 130 -16.85 6.13 6.00
N CYS A 131 -16.39 4.90 5.81
CA CYS A 131 -16.56 3.84 6.81
C CYS A 131 -15.41 3.94 7.82
N GLU A 132 -15.65 4.69 8.88
CA GLU A 132 -14.71 4.86 9.99
C GLU A 132 -14.84 3.70 10.97
N HIS A 133 -14.09 2.62 10.73
CA HIS A 133 -14.05 1.48 11.65
C HIS A 133 -13.10 1.67 12.85
N ARG A 134 -12.39 2.81 12.91
CA ARG A 134 -11.43 3.16 13.99
C ARG A 134 -11.40 4.67 14.17
N LYS A 135 -11.51 5.12 15.42
CA LYS A 135 -11.41 6.55 15.77
C LYS A 135 -10.04 7.11 15.45
N ILE A 136 -10.01 8.28 14.83
CA ILE A 136 -8.77 9.05 14.61
C ILE A 136 -8.55 10.00 15.80
N THR A 137 -7.42 9.84 16.47
CA THR A 137 -7.05 10.63 17.67
C THR A 137 -5.99 11.70 17.38
N GLY A 138 -5.17 11.52 16.35
CA GLY A 138 -4.13 12.48 15.96
C GLY A 138 -4.58 13.60 15.01
N LYS A 139 -3.74 14.63 14.90
CA LYS A 139 -3.93 15.75 13.95
C LYS A 139 -3.65 15.28 12.52
N ILE A 140 -4.62 15.42 11.63
CA ILE A 140 -4.48 15.06 10.21
C ILE A 140 -3.43 15.95 9.52
N LYS A 141 -2.41 15.33 8.93
CA LYS A 141 -1.34 15.97 8.15
C LYS A 141 -1.61 15.94 6.65
N SER A 142 -2.07 14.80 6.14
CA SER A 142 -2.37 14.62 4.71
C SER A 142 -3.34 13.47 4.50
N VAL A 143 -4.00 13.46 3.36
CA VAL A 143 -4.85 12.35 2.91
C VAL A 143 -4.47 11.94 1.50
N THR A 144 -4.34 10.63 1.31
CA THR A 144 -4.16 10.02 0.00
C THR A 144 -5.44 9.30 -0.39
N ILE A 145 -6.09 9.78 -1.44
CA ILE A 145 -7.22 9.08 -2.04
C ILE A 145 -6.66 8.10 -3.06
N SER A 146 -7.12 6.85 -2.99
CA SER A 146 -6.71 5.79 -3.90
C SER A 146 -7.93 5.04 -4.42
N ALA A 147 -7.85 4.59 -5.67
CA ALA A 147 -8.90 3.83 -6.33
C ALA A 147 -8.32 2.55 -6.92
N LYS A 148 -8.96 1.41 -6.66
CA LYS A 148 -8.73 0.14 -7.37
C LYS A 148 -9.73 0.03 -8.51
N ASN A 149 -9.23 -0.09 -9.73
CA ASN A 149 -10.01 -0.13 -10.97
C ASN A 149 -11.01 1.03 -11.15
N ASN A 150 -10.82 2.17 -10.47
CA ASN A 150 -11.78 3.29 -10.40
C ASN A 150 -13.18 2.91 -9.84
N GLU A 151 -13.32 1.74 -9.22
CA GLU A 151 -14.55 1.26 -8.60
C GLU A 151 -14.44 1.32 -7.07
N GLU A 152 -13.26 0.97 -6.57
CA GLU A 152 -13.02 0.74 -5.16
C GLU A 152 -12.14 1.84 -4.55
N PHE A 153 -12.75 2.76 -3.79
CA PHE A 153 -12.06 3.94 -3.25
C PHE A 153 -11.66 3.79 -1.78
N TYR A 154 -10.49 4.31 -1.43
CA TYR A 154 -9.95 4.32 -0.07
C TYR A 154 -9.31 5.67 0.24
N ALA A 155 -9.50 6.13 1.48
CA ALA A 155 -8.78 7.27 2.04
C ALA A 155 -7.69 6.76 3.00
N SER A 156 -6.42 7.06 2.70
CA SER A 156 -5.29 6.84 3.58
C SER A 156 -4.90 8.16 4.25
N ILE A 157 -5.22 8.29 5.53
CA ILE A 157 -5.08 9.51 6.32
C ILE A 157 -3.83 9.40 7.18
N LEU A 158 -2.91 10.33 7.03
CA LEU A 158 -1.69 10.42 7.82
C LEU A 158 -1.92 11.42 8.96
N CYS A 159 -1.77 10.96 10.19
CA CYS A 159 -1.95 11.76 11.39
C CYS A 159 -0.64 11.86 12.20
N VAL A 160 -0.51 12.96 12.94
CA VAL A 160 0.48 13.11 14.01
C VAL A 160 -0.22 12.82 15.33
N GLU A 161 0.22 11.79 16.04
CA GLU A 161 -0.41 11.30 17.26
C GLU A 161 0.63 11.00 18.33
N THR A 162 0.26 11.21 19.59
CA THR A 162 1.01 10.70 20.74
C THR A 162 0.51 9.29 21.02
N ILE A 163 1.41 8.31 20.97
CA ILE A 163 1.09 6.92 21.24
C ILE A 163 1.66 6.57 22.61
N ASP A 164 0.83 6.00 23.46
CA ASP A 164 1.24 5.52 24.79
C ASP A 164 2.07 4.25 24.65
N LYS A 165 3.13 4.17 25.44
CA LYS A 165 4.01 3.00 25.48
C LYS A 165 3.32 1.87 26.23
N PHE A 166 3.64 0.63 25.86
CA PHE A 166 3.22 -0.51 26.67
C PHE A 166 4.12 -0.67 27.90
N GLU A 167 3.55 -1.25 28.96
CA GLU A 167 4.29 -1.63 30.15
C GLU A 167 5.42 -2.61 29.79
N LYS A 168 6.52 -2.54 30.55
CA LYS A 168 7.67 -3.42 30.34
C LYS A 168 7.37 -4.79 30.95
N THR A 169 7.46 -5.83 30.13
CA THR A 169 7.22 -7.22 30.56
C THR A 169 8.50 -7.91 31.04
N GLY A 170 9.67 -7.37 30.75
CA GLY A 170 10.99 -7.97 31.02
C GLY A 170 11.31 -9.19 30.14
N LYS A 171 10.40 -9.60 29.24
CA LYS A 171 10.55 -10.81 28.44
C LYS A 171 11.32 -10.53 27.14
N LYS A 172 12.13 -11.50 26.73
CA LYS A 172 12.88 -11.52 25.48
C LYS A 172 12.48 -12.72 24.63
N ILE A 173 12.40 -12.54 23.31
CA ILE A 173 12.15 -13.63 22.35
C ILE A 173 13.05 -13.50 21.13
N ARG A 174 13.40 -14.65 20.54
CA ARG A 174 14.05 -14.75 19.24
C ARG A 174 13.08 -15.32 18.21
N LEU A 175 12.90 -14.60 17.10
CA LEU A 175 12.04 -14.99 15.99
C LEU A 175 12.89 -15.42 14.81
N SER A 176 12.60 -16.62 14.32
CA SER A 176 13.18 -17.19 13.10
C SER A 176 12.07 -17.50 12.10
N PHE A 177 12.36 -17.31 10.81
CA PHE A 177 11.41 -17.57 9.73
C PHE A 177 11.03 -19.05 9.64
N ASP A 178 9.76 -19.30 9.35
CA ASP A 178 9.23 -20.63 9.03
C ASP A 178 8.32 -20.56 7.79
N ALA A 179 8.44 -21.52 6.89
CA ALA A 179 7.69 -21.51 5.63
C ALA A 179 6.20 -21.87 5.79
N HIS A 180 5.82 -22.55 6.88
CA HIS A 180 4.45 -23.03 7.11
C HIS A 180 3.68 -22.15 8.10
N GLN A 181 4.35 -21.63 9.13
CA GLN A 181 3.76 -20.85 10.21
C GLN A 181 4.22 -19.38 10.23
N LEU A 182 5.12 -18.99 9.33
CA LEU A 182 5.84 -17.70 9.28
C LEU A 182 6.90 -17.52 10.37
N VAL A 183 6.64 -18.00 11.59
CA VAL A 183 7.56 -17.92 12.73
C VAL A 183 7.66 -19.29 13.39
N GLN A 184 8.87 -19.84 13.59
CA GLN A 184 9.08 -21.19 14.15
C GLN A 184 8.44 -21.41 15.53
N GLN A 185 8.39 -20.37 16.36
CA GLN A 185 7.80 -20.40 17.71
C GLN A 185 6.42 -19.71 17.77
N ALA A 186 5.68 -19.66 16.66
CA ALA A 186 4.35 -19.09 16.68
C ALA A 186 3.44 -19.90 17.62
N LYS A 187 3.01 -19.31 18.73
CA LYS A 187 1.94 -19.85 19.58
C LYS A 187 0.54 -19.66 18.97
N TYR A 188 0.43 -19.48 17.65
CA TYR A 188 -0.83 -19.13 16.99
C TYR A 188 -1.56 -20.35 16.45
N HIS A 189 -2.84 -20.43 16.81
CA HIS A 189 -3.78 -21.52 16.55
C HIS A 189 -3.87 -21.92 15.07
N ALA A 190 -4.01 -23.23 14.84
CA ALA A 190 -4.37 -23.84 13.55
C ALA A 190 -5.56 -23.11 12.87
N GLU A 191 -6.47 -22.54 13.67
CA GLU A 191 -7.64 -21.76 13.27
C GLU A 191 -7.36 -20.62 12.27
N VAL A 192 -6.16 -20.02 12.29
CA VAL A 192 -5.81 -18.94 11.34
C VAL A 192 -5.06 -19.45 10.12
N ILE A 193 -4.23 -20.49 10.29
CA ILE A 193 -3.38 -21.05 9.23
C ILE A 193 -4.22 -21.88 8.24
N GLU A 194 -5.13 -22.71 8.75
CA GLU A 194 -5.99 -23.57 7.92
C GLU A 194 -6.81 -22.80 6.87
N PRO A 195 -7.50 -21.68 7.21
CA PRO A 195 -8.20 -20.86 6.22
C PRO A 195 -7.29 -20.28 5.12
N ILE A 196 -6.04 -19.92 5.45
CA ILE A 196 -5.07 -19.40 4.47
C ILE A 196 -4.65 -20.53 3.53
N GLN A 197 -4.33 -21.70 4.08
CA GLN A 197 -3.93 -22.88 3.30
C GLN A 197 -5.06 -23.32 2.34
N HIS A 198 -6.29 -23.42 2.83
CA HIS A 198 -7.46 -23.76 2.01
C HIS A 198 -7.67 -22.73 0.88
N THR A 199 -7.56 -21.43 1.19
CA THR A 199 -7.70 -20.37 0.20
C THR A 199 -6.59 -20.43 -0.86
N LYS A 200 -5.35 -20.75 -0.46
CA LYS A 200 -4.21 -20.92 -1.37
C LYS A 200 -4.41 -22.12 -2.31
N GLY A 201 -4.90 -23.25 -1.80
CA GLY A 201 -5.26 -24.41 -2.62
C GLY A 201 -6.33 -24.09 -3.68
N ARG A 202 -7.41 -23.41 -3.27
CA ARG A 202 -8.43 -22.92 -4.20
C ARG A 202 -7.88 -21.94 -5.24
N LEU A 203 -6.94 -21.08 -4.84
CA LEU A 203 -6.28 -20.13 -5.73
C LEU A 203 -5.45 -20.86 -6.79
N ALA A 204 -4.69 -21.89 -6.41
CA ALA A 204 -3.93 -22.72 -7.34
C ALA A 204 -4.85 -23.40 -8.37
N PHE A 205 -6.02 -23.90 -7.95
CA PHE A 205 -7.03 -24.46 -8.85
C PHE A 205 -7.57 -23.41 -9.85
N LEU A 206 -7.94 -22.21 -9.38
CA LEU A 206 -8.40 -21.13 -10.26
C LEU A 206 -7.30 -20.67 -11.23
N GLN A 207 -6.04 -20.68 -10.78
CA GLN A 207 -4.89 -20.36 -11.62
C GLN A 207 -4.70 -21.37 -12.75
N ARG A 208 -4.83 -22.68 -12.47
CA ARG A 208 -4.80 -23.74 -13.49
C ARG A 208 -5.90 -23.53 -14.54
N ARG A 209 -7.14 -23.26 -14.10
CA ARG A 209 -8.27 -22.95 -15.00
C ARG A 209 -8.01 -21.71 -15.86
N LEU A 210 -7.46 -20.66 -15.26
CA LEU A 210 -7.12 -19.43 -15.96
C LEU A 210 -6.06 -19.67 -17.04
N LYS A 211 -5.01 -20.44 -16.74
CA LYS A 211 -3.98 -20.85 -17.70
C LYS A 211 -4.57 -21.63 -18.88
N VAL A 212 -5.48 -22.58 -18.62
CA VAL A 212 -6.16 -23.33 -19.69
C VAL A 212 -6.96 -22.41 -20.60
N LYS A 213 -7.78 -21.50 -20.04
CA LYS A 213 -8.56 -20.54 -20.83
C LYS A 213 -7.66 -19.59 -21.64
N ALA A 214 -6.53 -19.17 -21.08
CA ALA A 214 -5.55 -18.37 -21.81
C ALA A 214 -4.94 -19.15 -22.99
N ARG A 215 -4.62 -20.43 -22.81
CA ARG A 215 -4.08 -21.30 -23.86
C ARG A 215 -5.07 -21.47 -25.01
N VAL A 216 -6.35 -21.69 -24.71
CA VAL A 216 -7.41 -21.81 -25.73
C VAL A 216 -7.55 -20.51 -26.54
N ALA A 217 -7.59 -19.35 -25.87
CA ALA A 217 -7.67 -18.06 -26.54
C ALA A 217 -6.46 -17.79 -27.46
N ARG A 218 -5.25 -18.13 -27.00
CA ARG A 218 -4.02 -18.00 -27.80
C ARG A 218 -4.02 -18.91 -29.02
N LYS A 219 -4.50 -20.16 -28.89
CA LYS A 219 -4.65 -21.08 -30.03
C LYS A 219 -5.61 -20.54 -31.11
N GLN A 220 -6.60 -19.74 -30.70
CA GLN A 220 -7.55 -19.08 -31.60
C GLN A 220 -7.04 -17.72 -32.11
N ASN A 221 -5.78 -17.35 -31.84
CA ASN A 221 -5.20 -16.03 -32.17
C ASN A 221 -6.03 -14.84 -31.65
N ARG A 222 -6.71 -15.03 -30.51
CA ARG A 222 -7.53 -13.98 -29.90
C ARG A 222 -6.76 -13.22 -28.83
N ILE A 223 -6.98 -11.92 -28.80
CA ILE A 223 -6.47 -11.04 -27.74
C ILE A 223 -7.20 -11.37 -26.43
N LEU A 224 -6.45 -11.64 -25.37
CA LEU A 224 -7.00 -12.06 -24.07
C LEU A 224 -7.99 -11.03 -23.48
N ALA A 225 -7.78 -9.74 -23.76
CA ALA A 225 -8.67 -8.66 -23.33
C ALA A 225 -10.12 -8.88 -23.81
N ASP A 226 -10.29 -9.40 -25.02
CA ASP A 226 -11.61 -9.56 -25.67
C ASP A 226 -12.25 -10.93 -25.38
N CYS A 227 -11.50 -11.83 -24.77
CA CYS A 227 -11.96 -13.17 -24.43
C CYS A 227 -12.83 -13.13 -23.15
N LYS A 228 -14.15 -12.97 -23.31
CA LYS A 228 -15.14 -12.95 -22.21
C LYS A 228 -14.94 -14.07 -21.17
N ASN A 229 -14.72 -15.31 -21.62
CA ASN A 229 -14.50 -16.45 -20.72
C ASN A 229 -13.21 -16.35 -19.90
N TYR A 230 -12.13 -15.86 -20.51
CA TYR A 230 -10.87 -15.63 -19.81
C TYR A 230 -11.05 -14.49 -18.79
N GLN A 231 -11.68 -13.39 -19.17
CA GLN A 231 -11.93 -12.26 -18.26
C GLN A 231 -12.82 -12.64 -17.06
N LYS A 232 -13.86 -13.47 -17.29
CA LYS A 232 -14.70 -14.01 -16.21
C LYS A 232 -13.89 -14.84 -15.22
N GLN A 233 -13.01 -15.73 -15.71
CA GLN A 233 -12.14 -16.54 -14.87
C GLN A 233 -11.10 -15.68 -14.13
N LYS A 234 -10.54 -14.66 -14.81
CA LYS A 234 -9.58 -13.72 -14.22
C LYS A 234 -10.19 -12.97 -13.06
N LYS A 235 -11.42 -12.46 -13.21
CA LYS A 235 -12.16 -11.78 -12.13
C LYS A 235 -12.33 -12.66 -10.89
N GLN A 236 -12.64 -13.95 -11.07
CA GLN A 236 -12.75 -14.90 -9.96
C GLN A 236 -11.40 -15.13 -9.26
N TYR A 237 -10.33 -15.30 -10.05
CA TYR A 237 -8.97 -15.43 -9.54
C TYR A 237 -8.55 -14.18 -8.75
N ASP A 238 -8.72 -12.99 -9.32
CA ASP A 238 -8.33 -11.71 -8.70
C ASP A 238 -9.09 -11.44 -7.40
N LYS A 239 -10.37 -11.85 -7.32
CA LYS A 239 -11.18 -11.77 -6.09
C LYS A 239 -10.60 -12.67 -5.00
N LEU A 240 -10.28 -13.91 -5.32
CA LEU A 240 -9.71 -14.85 -4.35
C LEU A 240 -8.29 -14.47 -3.94
N LEU A 241 -7.46 -13.98 -4.87
CA LEU A 241 -6.13 -13.44 -4.58
C LEU A 241 -6.22 -12.25 -3.62
N THR A 242 -7.18 -11.35 -3.84
CA THR A 242 -7.43 -10.23 -2.93
C THR A 242 -7.82 -10.72 -1.53
N HIS A 243 -8.65 -11.76 -1.44
CA HIS A 243 -9.05 -12.36 -0.16
C HIS A 243 -7.85 -12.97 0.57
N LEU A 244 -7.03 -13.78 -0.11
CA LEU A 244 -5.81 -14.37 0.45
C LEU A 244 -4.86 -13.30 0.99
N ASN A 245 -4.61 -12.25 0.20
CA ASN A 245 -3.76 -11.13 0.63
C ASN A 245 -4.30 -10.41 1.87
N ASN A 246 -5.62 -10.31 2.01
CA ASN A 246 -6.24 -9.73 3.20
C ASN A 246 -6.08 -10.66 4.42
N GLN A 247 -6.25 -11.97 4.27
CA GLN A 247 -6.02 -12.94 5.35
C GLN A 247 -4.57 -12.92 5.83
N ILE A 248 -3.59 -12.96 4.90
CA ILE A 248 -2.16 -12.87 5.24
C ILE A 248 -1.87 -11.56 5.96
N LYS A 249 -2.40 -10.44 5.45
CA LYS A 249 -2.20 -9.14 6.09
C LYS A 249 -2.80 -9.08 7.50
N ASP A 250 -3.95 -9.69 7.71
CA ASP A 250 -4.59 -9.76 9.03
C ASP A 250 -3.73 -10.55 10.01
N TYR A 251 -3.29 -11.75 9.59
CA TYR A 251 -2.37 -12.60 10.32
C TYR A 251 -1.09 -11.86 10.74
N LEU A 252 -0.44 -11.16 9.79
CA LEU A 252 0.75 -10.34 10.06
C LEU A 252 0.48 -9.24 11.10
N ASN A 253 -0.69 -8.62 11.07
CA ASN A 253 -1.04 -7.56 12.03
C ASN A 253 -1.29 -8.12 13.43
N HIS A 254 -1.94 -9.28 13.54
CA HIS A 254 -2.16 -9.97 14.81
C HIS A 254 -0.86 -10.47 15.43
N LEU A 255 0.00 -11.14 14.66
CA LEU A 255 1.32 -11.56 15.13
C LEU A 255 2.15 -10.36 15.61
N SER A 256 2.25 -9.31 14.78
CA SER A 256 3.08 -8.16 15.15
C SER A 256 2.56 -7.40 16.36
N ILE A 257 1.25 -7.37 16.65
CA ILE A 257 0.77 -6.74 17.90
C ILE A 257 0.93 -7.68 19.10
N PHE A 258 0.75 -8.99 18.90
CA PHE A 258 0.95 -10.00 19.94
C PHE A 258 2.39 -9.94 20.47
N TYR A 259 3.39 -10.05 19.60
CA TYR A 259 4.79 -10.01 20.04
C TYR A 259 5.17 -8.70 20.72
N ILE A 260 4.65 -7.57 20.22
CA ILE A 260 4.92 -6.25 20.80
C ILE A 260 4.25 -6.06 22.17
N LYS A 261 3.15 -6.76 22.46
CA LYS A 261 2.53 -6.74 23.79
C LYS A 261 3.27 -7.65 24.77
N GLU A 262 3.65 -8.84 24.34
CA GLU A 262 4.22 -9.86 25.21
C GLU A 262 5.71 -9.65 25.52
N TYR A 263 6.49 -9.10 24.60
CA TYR A 263 7.95 -9.05 24.70
C TYR A 263 8.50 -7.62 24.61
N ASP A 264 9.52 -7.35 25.41
CA ASP A 264 10.24 -6.07 25.42
C ASP A 264 11.38 -6.03 24.41
N VAL A 265 12.09 -7.15 24.27
CA VAL A 265 13.20 -7.31 23.33
C VAL A 265 12.86 -8.44 22.36
N ILE A 266 12.80 -8.10 21.07
CA ILE A 266 12.52 -9.05 20.00
C ILE A 266 13.76 -9.13 19.10
N GLU A 267 14.45 -10.27 19.17
CA GLU A 267 15.53 -10.61 18.26
C GLU A 267 14.96 -11.20 16.97
N ILE A 268 15.41 -10.70 15.82
CA ILE A 268 14.98 -11.12 14.50
C ILE A 268 16.18 -11.76 13.81
N VAL A 269 16.07 -13.05 13.51
CA VAL A 269 17.07 -13.77 12.72
C VAL A 269 16.75 -13.59 11.24
N GLU A 270 17.69 -13.05 10.46
CA GLU A 270 17.50 -12.94 9.02
C GLU A 270 17.59 -14.32 8.35
N PRO A 271 16.60 -14.75 7.56
CA PRO A 271 16.67 -16.04 6.89
C PRO A 271 17.78 -16.03 5.84
N GLU A 272 18.66 -17.04 5.87
CA GLU A 272 19.68 -17.26 4.84
C GLU A 272 19.03 -17.58 3.50
N ASP A 273 17.99 -18.42 3.53
CA ASP A 273 17.28 -18.89 2.36
C ASP A 273 16.01 -18.09 2.07
N ARG A 274 15.93 -17.66 0.81
CA ARG A 274 14.68 -17.20 0.19
C ARG A 274 13.86 -18.44 -0.19
N SER A 275 13.34 -19.17 0.80
CA SER A 275 12.67 -20.44 0.50
C SER A 275 11.51 -20.21 -0.49
N CYS A 276 11.60 -20.93 -1.61
CA CYS A 276 10.62 -20.97 -2.71
C CYS A 276 10.05 -22.39 -2.82
N ALA A 277 9.99 -23.14 -1.72
CA ALA A 277 9.46 -24.49 -1.73
C ALA A 277 8.01 -24.46 -2.27
N GLU A 278 7.66 -25.44 -3.11
CA GLU A 278 6.35 -25.46 -3.78
C GLU A 278 5.18 -25.50 -2.79
N ASP A 279 5.41 -26.09 -1.60
CA ASP A 279 4.43 -26.24 -0.53
C ASP A 279 4.51 -25.16 0.57
N ALA A 280 5.44 -24.20 0.45
CA ALA A 280 5.58 -23.12 1.44
C ALA A 280 4.30 -22.30 1.49
N LEU A 281 3.72 -22.08 2.69
CA LEU A 281 2.55 -21.23 2.86
C LEU A 281 2.94 -19.75 2.75
N PHE A 282 4.05 -19.40 3.39
CA PHE A 282 4.64 -18.07 3.47
C PHE A 282 6.02 -18.04 2.81
N THR A 283 6.42 -16.86 2.35
CA THR A 283 7.74 -16.61 1.73
C THR A 283 8.51 -15.56 2.52
N SER A 284 9.77 -15.33 2.13
CA SER A 284 10.57 -14.23 2.65
C SER A 284 9.89 -12.87 2.52
N ASN A 285 9.00 -12.67 1.54
CA ASN A 285 8.26 -11.42 1.39
C ASN A 285 7.30 -11.18 2.58
N GLU A 286 6.59 -12.21 3.03
CA GLU A 286 5.72 -12.09 4.21
C GLU A 286 6.55 -11.90 5.48
N TRP A 287 7.72 -12.54 5.58
CA TRP A 287 8.66 -12.31 6.68
C TRP A 287 9.14 -10.86 6.74
N HIS A 288 9.63 -10.30 5.64
CA HIS A 288 10.06 -8.91 5.59
C HIS A 288 8.91 -7.93 5.88
N GLN A 289 7.67 -8.29 5.48
CA GLN A 289 6.49 -7.52 5.88
C GLN A 289 6.28 -7.58 7.41
N LEU A 290 6.38 -8.75 8.04
CA LEU A 290 6.30 -8.89 9.50
C LEU A 290 7.39 -8.06 10.21
N VAL A 291 8.65 -8.20 9.77
CA VAL A 291 9.78 -7.43 10.32
C VAL A 291 9.53 -5.93 10.22
N ARG A 292 9.01 -5.45 9.07
CA ARG A 292 8.63 -4.05 8.91
C ARG A 292 7.54 -3.63 9.90
N LEU A 293 6.52 -4.47 10.11
CA LEU A 293 5.46 -4.19 11.10
C LEU A 293 6.03 -4.09 12.51
N LEU A 294 6.88 -5.05 12.90
CA LEU A 294 7.53 -5.10 14.21
C LEU A 294 8.39 -3.84 14.44
N LYS A 295 9.22 -3.45 13.47
CA LYS A 295 10.10 -2.27 13.57
C LYS A 295 9.33 -0.99 13.94
N TYR A 296 8.28 -0.64 13.16
CA TYR A 296 7.56 0.61 13.45
C TYR A 296 6.67 0.49 14.70
N LYS A 297 6.09 -0.68 14.98
CA LYS A 297 5.26 -0.88 16.19
C LYS A 297 6.12 -0.84 17.45
N ALA A 298 7.31 -1.43 17.43
CA ALA A 298 8.27 -1.34 18.52
C ALA A 298 8.64 0.11 18.82
N GLN A 299 8.91 0.91 17.78
CA GLN A 299 9.13 2.35 17.92
C GLN A 299 7.91 3.07 18.55
N TRP A 300 6.69 2.72 18.14
CA TRP A 300 5.47 3.33 18.69
C TRP A 300 5.25 3.00 20.16
N TYR A 301 5.42 1.74 20.55
CA TYR A 301 5.06 1.22 21.86
C TYR A 301 6.25 1.11 22.83
N GLY A 302 7.44 1.54 22.42
CA GLY A 302 8.64 1.59 23.26
C GLY A 302 9.29 0.24 23.50
N LYS A 303 9.24 -0.67 22.52
CA LYS A 303 9.93 -1.96 22.54
C LYS A 303 11.22 -1.92 21.72
N GLU A 304 12.10 -2.89 21.93
CA GLU A 304 13.40 -3.00 21.26
C GLU A 304 13.41 -4.12 20.21
N ILE A 305 14.01 -3.83 19.05
CA ILE A 305 14.20 -4.78 17.95
C ILE A 305 15.70 -4.91 17.71
N GLN A 306 16.20 -6.14 17.78
CA GLN A 306 17.59 -6.49 17.49
C GLN A 306 17.61 -7.39 16.25
N ILE A 307 18.44 -7.09 15.26
CA ILE A 307 18.59 -7.92 14.05
C ILE A 307 19.88 -8.72 14.19
N ILE A 308 19.77 -10.04 14.04
CA ILE A 308 20.89 -10.97 14.14
C ILE A 308 21.13 -11.55 12.74
N ASN A 309 22.35 -11.38 12.25
CA ASN A 309 22.80 -12.02 11.02
C ASN A 309 23.30 -13.44 11.37
N CYS A 310 22.90 -14.45 10.58
CA CYS A 310 23.25 -15.85 10.82
C CYS A 310 24.76 -16.15 10.84
N GLN A 311 25.61 -15.24 10.35
CA GLN A 311 27.07 -15.38 10.41
C GLN A 311 27.65 -15.32 11.85
N ASN A 312 26.83 -14.97 12.86
CA ASN A 312 27.26 -14.83 14.25
C ASN A 312 26.55 -15.82 15.21
N ILE A 313 26.10 -16.98 14.72
CA ILE A 313 25.49 -18.04 15.56
C ILE A 313 26.43 -19.22 15.68
#